data_AF-A0A8D9HS99-F1
#
_entry.id   AF-A0A8D9HS99-F1
#
_cell.length_a   1.000
_cell.length_b   1.000
_cell.length_c   1.000
_cell.angle_alpha   90.00
_cell.angle_beta   90.00
_cell.angle_gamma   90.00
#
_symmetry.space_group_name_H-M   'P 1'
#
loop_
_entity.id
_entity.type
_entity.pdbx_description
1 polymer ?
#
loop_
_entity_poly.entity_id
_entity_poly.type
_entity_poly.pdbx_seq_one_letter_code
_entity_poly.pdbx_strand_id
1 'polypeptide(L)'
;MAKAWMCLCFLIFFYLSSERNFIKVNAETKTWCVAKPSSDQAALLDNINYACSHVDCRVLSSGCPCYSPGNLINHASVAMNLYYQANGRNYWNCNFKNSGLIVITNPTLLDSGFCERMMMTSCRNIDLGTSVLDLISCGCGRRQFLLGNFPKAVCTARSYGGRNLVFLRRDVGRSCKAVPTKPKEISLVNGIGEAKTVSFDLRQETSSKQPISLANLFEVVADDLQTLNDNLLSIVGAENPVLISAAEQIFGAGGKRMRPGLVFLVSRATAELAGLKELTTEHRRLGEIIEMIHTASLIHDDVLDESDMRRGKETVHELFGTRVAVLAGDFMFAQASWYLANLENLEVIKLISQVIKDFASGEIKQASSLFDCDVTLEDYLLKSYYKTASLVAASTKGAAIFSRVDTDVTEQMYEFGKNLGLSFQVVDDILDFTQSSEQLGKPAGSDLAKGNLTAPVIFALEKEPRLREIIESEFCEEGSLEEGIELVREGGGIRRAQELAREKADEALKNLQCLPQSGFRSALEEMVMFNLERID
;
A
#
# COMPACT_ATOMS: atom_id res chain seq x y z
N MET A 1 -19.27 2.77 30.13
CA MET A 1 -20.41 3.33 29.35
C MET A 1 -20.04 4.56 28.52
N ALA A 2 -19.59 5.70 29.08
CA ALA A 2 -19.37 6.94 28.30
C ALA A 2 -18.48 6.83 27.03
N LYS A 3 -17.53 5.88 26.95
CA LYS A 3 -16.73 5.65 25.73
C LYS A 3 -17.50 4.94 24.60
N ALA A 4 -18.48 4.09 24.92
CA ALA A 4 -19.34 3.47 23.92
C ALA A 4 -20.16 4.53 23.16
N TRP A 5 -20.48 5.65 23.81
CA TRP A 5 -21.17 6.77 23.18
C TRP A 5 -20.37 7.48 22.07
N MET A 6 -19.03 7.41 22.03
CA MET A 6 -18.29 7.99 20.89
C MET A 6 -18.42 7.13 19.63
N CYS A 7 -18.23 5.81 19.74
CA CYS A 7 -18.51 4.88 18.65
C CYS A 7 -20.00 4.92 18.26
N LEU A 8 -20.91 4.99 19.25
CA LEU A 8 -22.33 5.15 18.98
C LEU A 8 -22.66 6.49 18.32
N CYS A 9 -21.97 7.59 18.63
CA CYS A 9 -22.16 8.86 17.93
C CYS A 9 -21.64 8.84 16.49
N PHE A 10 -20.51 8.18 16.20
CA PHE A 10 -20.05 7.98 14.82
C PHE A 10 -21.01 7.07 14.03
N LEU A 11 -21.43 5.96 14.63
CA LEU A 11 -22.45 5.07 14.07
C LEU A 11 -23.78 5.81 13.91
N ILE A 12 -24.23 6.65 14.84
CA ILE A 12 -25.45 7.45 14.74
C ILE A 12 -25.31 8.57 13.70
N PHE A 13 -24.12 9.12 13.46
CA PHE A 13 -23.93 10.07 12.36
C PHE A 13 -24.12 9.37 11.01
N PHE A 14 -23.51 8.18 10.83
CA PHE A 14 -23.77 7.32 9.68
C PHE A 14 -25.24 6.86 9.62
N TYR A 15 -25.86 6.49 10.73
CA TYR A 15 -27.22 5.95 10.81
C TYR A 15 -28.28 7.04 10.56
N LEU A 16 -28.06 8.28 11.01
CA LEU A 16 -28.92 9.43 10.66
C LEU A 16 -28.70 9.90 9.21
N SER A 17 -27.54 9.62 8.61
CA SER A 17 -27.31 9.75 7.16
C SER A 17 -27.81 8.54 6.35
N SER A 18 -28.11 7.40 6.99
CA SER A 18 -28.49 6.13 6.34
C SER A 18 -29.95 5.72 6.54
N GLU A 19 -30.64 6.19 7.59
CA GLU A 19 -32.07 5.94 7.84
C GLU A 19 -33.01 6.79 6.99
N ARG A 20 -32.64 6.97 5.71
CA ARG A 20 -33.58 6.78 4.60
C ARG A 20 -32.91 6.03 3.45
N ASN A 21 -32.81 4.70 3.57
CA ASN A 21 -33.47 3.80 2.61
C ASN A 21 -33.42 2.34 3.08
N PHE A 22 -34.34 1.96 3.98
CA PHE A 22 -34.87 0.60 3.98
C PHE A 22 -35.48 0.35 2.59
N ILE A 23 -34.91 -0.55 1.79
CA ILE A 23 -35.39 -0.78 0.41
C ILE A 23 -36.71 -1.60 0.45
N LYS A 24 -37.80 -0.90 0.75
CA LYS A 24 -38.99 -1.06 -0.09
C LYS A 24 -38.55 -0.65 -1.50
N VAL A 25 -38.76 -1.52 -2.49
CA VAL A 25 -38.54 -1.17 -3.90
C VAL A 25 -39.59 -0.13 -4.30
N ASN A 26 -39.26 1.13 -4.07
CA ASN A 26 -40.13 2.26 -4.41
C ASN A 26 -40.05 2.47 -5.93
N ALA A 27 -41.21 2.61 -6.58
CA ALA A 27 -41.34 2.53 -8.05
C ALA A 27 -40.54 3.60 -8.83
N GLU A 28 -40.03 4.60 -8.13
CA GLU A 28 -39.34 5.79 -8.65
C GLU A 28 -37.82 5.62 -8.77
N THR A 29 -37.22 4.66 -8.06
CA THR A 29 -35.79 4.37 -8.20
C THR A 29 -35.52 3.76 -9.58
N LYS A 30 -34.81 4.50 -10.44
CA LYS A 30 -34.37 4.01 -11.74
C LYS A 30 -33.20 3.05 -11.53
N THR A 31 -33.33 1.87 -12.10
CA THR A 31 -32.29 0.84 -12.20
C THR A 31 -32.12 0.44 -13.66
N TRP A 32 -30.95 -0.09 -14.00
CA TRP A 32 -30.60 -0.56 -15.34
C TRP A 32 -30.07 -1.99 -15.26
N CYS A 33 -30.18 -2.75 -16.35
CA CYS A 33 -29.55 -4.06 -16.49
C CYS A 33 -28.40 -3.97 -17.49
N VAL A 34 -27.22 -4.44 -17.12
CA VAL A 34 -26.03 -4.51 -18.01
C VAL A 34 -25.50 -5.95 -18.06
N ALA A 35 -24.74 -6.28 -19.08
CA ALA A 35 -24.03 -7.56 -19.14
C ALA A 35 -22.82 -7.54 -18.19
N LYS A 36 -22.50 -8.67 -17.56
CA LYS A 36 -21.28 -8.81 -16.75
C LYS A 36 -20.04 -8.88 -17.66
N PRO A 37 -18.93 -8.18 -17.33
CA PRO A 37 -17.66 -8.29 -18.07
C PRO A 37 -17.15 -9.72 -18.25
N SER A 38 -17.35 -10.58 -17.25
CA SER A 38 -16.96 -11.99 -17.25
C SER A 38 -17.86 -12.93 -18.08
N SER A 39 -18.70 -12.40 -18.97
CA SER A 39 -19.62 -13.20 -19.80
C SER A 39 -18.95 -13.60 -21.11
N ASP A 40 -19.00 -14.89 -21.46
CA ASP A 40 -18.44 -15.35 -22.74
C ASP A 40 -19.24 -14.83 -23.94
N GLN A 41 -18.61 -14.83 -25.12
CA GLN A 41 -19.21 -14.26 -26.34
C GLN A 41 -20.46 -15.02 -26.82
N ALA A 42 -20.58 -16.32 -26.53
CA ALA A 42 -21.78 -17.08 -26.89
C ALA A 42 -22.95 -16.70 -25.97
N ALA A 43 -22.72 -16.59 -24.66
CA ALA A 43 -23.71 -16.10 -23.70
C ALA A 43 -24.17 -14.66 -24.01
N LEU A 44 -23.25 -13.76 -24.35
CA LEU A 44 -23.59 -12.39 -24.76
C LEU A 44 -24.46 -12.36 -26.04
N LEU A 45 -24.16 -13.20 -27.03
CA LEU A 45 -24.95 -13.30 -28.26
C LEU A 45 -26.32 -13.95 -28.01
N ASP A 46 -26.39 -14.99 -27.18
CA ASP A 46 -27.65 -15.60 -26.68
C ASP A 46 -28.54 -14.55 -26.00
N ASN A 47 -27.96 -13.68 -25.17
CA ASN A 47 -28.68 -12.62 -24.47
C ASN A 47 -29.25 -11.57 -25.43
N ILE A 48 -28.47 -11.15 -26.43
CA ILE A 48 -28.94 -10.24 -27.49
C ILE A 48 -30.12 -10.88 -28.22
N ASN A 49 -29.96 -12.12 -28.70
CA ASN A 49 -31.00 -12.84 -29.42
C ASN A 49 -32.29 -13.00 -28.58
N TYR A 50 -32.16 -13.40 -27.32
CA TYR A 50 -33.29 -13.57 -26.40
C TYR A 50 -33.98 -12.25 -26.06
N ALA A 51 -33.23 -11.19 -25.74
CA ALA A 51 -33.82 -9.88 -25.47
C ALA A 51 -34.53 -9.33 -26.72
N CYS A 52 -33.87 -9.36 -27.86
CA CYS A 52 -34.37 -8.78 -29.10
C CYS A 52 -35.47 -9.59 -29.79
N SER A 53 -35.75 -10.83 -29.34
CA SER A 53 -36.99 -11.54 -29.71
C SER A 53 -38.22 -11.11 -28.90
N HIS A 54 -38.04 -10.29 -27.85
CA HIS A 54 -39.11 -9.81 -26.96
C HIS A 54 -39.23 -8.27 -26.92
N VAL A 55 -38.19 -7.52 -27.28
CA VAL A 55 -38.20 -6.04 -27.35
C VAL A 55 -37.54 -5.50 -28.63
N ASP A 56 -37.90 -4.27 -29.00
CA ASP A 56 -37.39 -3.61 -30.20
C ASP A 56 -35.94 -3.14 -30.04
N CYS A 57 -35.01 -3.91 -30.59
CA CYS A 57 -33.58 -3.62 -30.61
C CYS A 57 -33.10 -2.79 -31.82
N ARG A 58 -33.97 -2.16 -32.62
CA ARG A 58 -33.54 -1.41 -33.84
C ARG A 58 -32.51 -0.31 -33.58
N VAL A 59 -32.34 0.15 -32.34
CA VAL A 59 -31.27 1.09 -31.95
C VAL A 59 -29.84 0.52 -32.02
N LEU A 60 -29.70 -0.81 -32.14
CA LEU A 60 -28.45 -1.54 -32.37
C LEU A 60 -28.12 -1.75 -33.86
N SER A 61 -28.97 -1.31 -34.78
CA SER A 61 -28.70 -1.40 -36.23
C SER A 61 -27.66 -0.38 -36.68
N SER A 62 -26.86 -0.71 -37.70
CA SER A 62 -25.89 0.20 -38.30
C SER A 62 -26.53 1.54 -38.68
N GLY A 63 -25.94 2.65 -38.20
CA GLY A 63 -26.45 4.01 -38.37
C GLY A 63 -27.36 4.51 -37.23
N CYS A 64 -27.70 3.67 -36.25
CA CYS A 64 -28.53 4.04 -35.11
C CYS A 64 -27.71 4.41 -33.85
N PRO A 65 -28.27 5.18 -32.89
CA PRO A 65 -27.49 5.79 -31.80
C PRO A 65 -26.76 4.83 -30.85
N CYS A 66 -27.20 3.58 -30.73
CA CYS A 66 -26.56 2.57 -29.88
C CYS A 66 -25.77 1.52 -30.69
N TYR A 67 -25.51 1.76 -31.98
CA TYR A 67 -24.60 0.91 -32.76
C TYR A 67 -23.15 1.04 -32.28
N SER A 68 -22.74 2.23 -31.82
CA SER A 68 -21.39 2.53 -31.36
C SER A 68 -21.34 2.68 -29.82
N PRO A 69 -20.27 2.20 -29.15
CA PRO A 69 -19.20 1.36 -29.69
C PRO A 69 -19.69 -0.05 -30.06
N GLY A 70 -19.30 -0.51 -31.24
CA GLY A 70 -19.77 -1.76 -31.87
C GLY A 70 -19.18 -3.05 -31.29
N ASN A 71 -19.08 -3.13 -29.96
CA ASN A 71 -18.62 -4.34 -29.26
C ASN A 71 -19.82 -5.13 -28.71
N LEU A 72 -19.60 -6.43 -28.49
CA LEU A 72 -20.67 -7.37 -28.15
C LEU A 72 -21.26 -7.14 -26.75
N ILE A 73 -20.43 -6.72 -25.77
CA ILE A 73 -20.87 -6.47 -24.39
C ILE A 73 -21.77 -5.22 -24.28
N ASN A 74 -21.51 -4.19 -25.10
CA ASN A 74 -22.37 -3.02 -25.21
C ASN A 74 -23.73 -3.36 -25.83
N HIS A 75 -23.72 -4.09 -26.95
CA HIS A 75 -24.95 -4.50 -27.64
C HIS A 75 -25.80 -5.40 -26.73
N ALA A 76 -25.17 -6.34 -26.01
CA ALA A 76 -25.82 -7.14 -24.98
C ALA A 76 -26.39 -6.27 -23.86
N SER A 77 -25.61 -5.36 -23.27
CA SER A 77 -26.05 -4.49 -22.18
C SER A 77 -27.24 -3.60 -22.59
N VAL A 78 -27.24 -3.05 -23.81
CA VAL A 78 -28.37 -2.27 -24.34
C VAL A 78 -29.61 -3.15 -24.53
N ALA A 79 -29.47 -4.33 -25.14
CA ALA A 79 -30.57 -5.27 -25.35
C ALA A 79 -31.17 -5.77 -24.01
N MET A 80 -30.31 -6.18 -23.08
CA MET A 80 -30.67 -6.63 -21.73
C MET A 80 -31.34 -5.51 -20.93
N ASN A 81 -30.85 -4.27 -21.03
CA ASN A 81 -31.53 -3.11 -20.43
C ASN A 81 -32.92 -2.90 -21.03
N LEU A 82 -33.06 -2.88 -22.37
CA LEU A 82 -34.37 -2.69 -23.02
C LEU A 82 -35.39 -3.74 -22.57
N TYR A 83 -34.98 -5.02 -22.49
CA TYR A 83 -35.79 -6.11 -21.96
C TYR A 83 -36.17 -5.89 -20.49
N TYR A 84 -35.21 -5.52 -19.65
CA TYR A 84 -35.39 -5.28 -18.22
C TYR A 84 -36.33 -4.10 -17.93
N GLN A 85 -36.21 -2.99 -18.67
CA GLN A 85 -37.13 -1.85 -18.56
C GLN A 85 -38.55 -2.26 -18.98
N ALA A 86 -38.70 -2.92 -20.12
CA ALA A 86 -40.01 -3.32 -20.67
C ALA A 86 -40.76 -4.30 -19.76
N ASN A 87 -40.06 -5.22 -19.11
CA ASN A 87 -40.65 -6.22 -18.21
C ASN A 87 -40.73 -5.76 -16.74
N GLY A 88 -40.67 -4.45 -16.47
CA GLY A 88 -40.96 -3.89 -15.14
C GLY A 88 -39.84 -4.01 -14.10
N ARG A 89 -38.58 -4.12 -14.53
CA ARG A 89 -37.36 -4.00 -13.69
C ARG A 89 -37.20 -4.99 -12.52
N ASN A 90 -37.88 -6.13 -12.55
CA ASN A 90 -37.73 -7.19 -11.55
C ASN A 90 -36.37 -7.91 -11.66
N TYR A 91 -35.83 -8.41 -10.54
CA TYR A 91 -34.51 -9.06 -10.47
C TYR A 91 -34.31 -10.17 -11.51
N TRP A 92 -35.30 -11.07 -11.64
CA TRP A 92 -35.25 -12.18 -12.59
C TRP A 92 -35.16 -11.74 -14.06
N ASN A 93 -35.69 -10.56 -14.41
CA ASN A 93 -35.62 -10.01 -15.76
C ASN A 93 -34.24 -9.46 -16.13
N CYS A 94 -33.28 -9.44 -15.19
CA CYS A 94 -31.87 -9.17 -15.47
C CYS A 94 -30.97 -10.40 -15.23
N ASN A 95 -31.53 -11.57 -14.89
CA ASN A 95 -30.69 -12.72 -14.54
C ASN A 95 -29.89 -13.24 -15.75
N PHE A 96 -30.54 -13.46 -16.91
CA PHE A 96 -29.91 -13.93 -18.15
C PHE A 96 -28.91 -15.09 -17.93
N LYS A 97 -29.36 -16.22 -17.36
CA LYS A 97 -28.48 -17.35 -16.99
C LYS A 97 -27.28 -16.94 -16.10
N ASN A 98 -27.49 -16.03 -15.14
CA ASN A 98 -26.48 -15.38 -14.30
C ASN A 98 -25.44 -14.49 -15.03
N SER A 99 -25.70 -14.03 -16.25
CA SER A 99 -24.78 -13.14 -17.01
C SER A 99 -25.17 -11.65 -16.99
N GLY A 100 -26.32 -11.28 -16.42
CA GLY A 100 -26.71 -9.88 -16.22
C GLY A 100 -26.48 -9.35 -14.80
N LEU A 101 -26.34 -8.03 -14.70
CA LEU A 101 -26.10 -7.27 -13.46
C LEU A 101 -27.04 -6.07 -13.39
N ILE A 102 -27.70 -5.86 -12.25
CA ILE A 102 -28.51 -4.66 -12.01
C ILE A 102 -27.65 -3.57 -11.40
N VAL A 103 -27.67 -2.37 -12.01
CA VAL A 103 -26.96 -1.19 -11.53
C VAL A 103 -27.93 -0.06 -11.17
N ILE A 104 -27.58 0.71 -10.14
CA ILE A 104 -28.36 1.86 -9.63
C ILE A 104 -27.88 3.21 -10.19
N THR A 105 -26.82 3.20 -10.99
CA THR A 105 -26.28 4.38 -11.68
C THR A 105 -26.49 4.21 -13.18
N ASN A 106 -26.82 5.29 -13.87
CA ASN A 106 -27.06 5.26 -15.31
C ASN A 106 -25.75 4.93 -16.06
N PRO A 107 -25.65 3.84 -16.84
CA PRO A 107 -24.42 3.47 -17.53
C PRO A 107 -23.91 4.57 -18.47
N THR A 108 -24.81 5.35 -19.07
CA THR A 108 -24.48 6.45 -20.00
C THR A 108 -23.86 7.69 -19.35
N LEU A 109 -23.50 7.63 -18.06
CA LEU A 109 -22.86 8.71 -17.29
C LEU A 109 -21.57 8.27 -16.60
N LEU A 110 -21.15 7.01 -16.77
CA LEU A 110 -19.98 6.45 -16.10
C LEU A 110 -18.79 6.23 -17.05
N ASP A 111 -19.04 6.08 -18.35
CA ASP A 111 -18.03 5.69 -19.32
C ASP A 111 -18.40 6.21 -20.73
N SER A 112 -17.38 6.65 -21.47
CA SER A 112 -17.45 6.98 -22.90
C SER A 112 -17.74 5.76 -23.79
N GLY A 113 -17.55 4.56 -23.25
CA GLY A 113 -17.80 3.27 -23.88
C GLY A 113 -19.28 2.86 -24.02
N PHE A 114 -20.25 3.54 -23.39
CA PHE A 114 -21.67 3.15 -23.49
C PHE A 114 -22.51 4.11 -24.34
N CYS A 115 -23.55 3.56 -25.00
CA CYS A 115 -24.49 4.36 -25.79
C CYS A 115 -25.09 5.51 -24.97
N GLU A 116 -24.81 6.76 -25.35
CA GLU A 116 -25.27 8.00 -24.68
C GLU A 116 -26.77 8.01 -24.32
N ARG A 117 -27.59 7.25 -25.07
CA ARG A 117 -29.05 7.37 -25.10
C ARG A 117 -29.74 6.00 -24.95
N MET A 118 -29.30 5.18 -23.99
CA MET A 118 -29.93 3.90 -23.59
C MET A 118 -31.46 3.95 -23.31
N MET A 119 -32.08 5.13 -23.22
CA MET A 119 -33.54 5.30 -23.06
C MET A 119 -34.27 5.68 -24.36
N MET A 120 -33.59 5.81 -25.51
CA MET A 120 -34.25 6.00 -26.80
C MET A 120 -34.66 4.65 -27.39
N THR A 121 -35.93 4.56 -27.81
CA THR A 121 -36.53 3.40 -28.49
C THR A 121 -36.72 3.63 -30.00
N SER A 122 -36.36 4.80 -30.53
CA SER A 122 -36.52 5.15 -31.95
C SER A 122 -35.18 5.47 -32.61
N CYS A 123 -34.75 4.66 -33.57
CA CYS A 123 -33.81 5.11 -34.58
C CYS A 123 -34.54 6.04 -35.57
N ARG A 124 -34.06 7.28 -35.73
CA ARG A 124 -34.54 8.22 -36.75
C ARG A 124 -33.44 8.39 -37.79
N ASN A 125 -33.74 8.11 -39.05
CA ASN A 125 -32.85 8.49 -40.15
C ASN A 125 -32.70 10.01 -40.15
N ILE A 126 -31.46 10.49 -40.25
CA ILE A 126 -31.17 11.91 -40.43
C ILE A 126 -31.21 12.21 -41.93
N ASP A 127 -32.42 12.38 -42.46
CA ASP A 127 -32.60 12.96 -43.79
C ASP A 127 -32.22 14.46 -43.73
N LEU A 128 -31.35 14.89 -44.65
CA LEU A 128 -30.88 16.26 -44.76
C LEU A 128 -31.96 17.16 -45.41
N GLY A 129 -32.97 17.53 -44.62
CA GLY A 129 -34.11 18.37 -45.02
C GLY A 129 -34.02 19.81 -44.50
N THR A 130 -34.31 20.78 -45.37
CA THR A 130 -34.19 22.22 -45.10
C THR A 130 -35.34 22.82 -44.26
N SER A 131 -34.99 23.91 -43.56
CA SER A 131 -35.79 25.14 -43.33
C SER A 131 -36.98 25.18 -42.33
N VAL A 132 -36.84 26.15 -41.40
CA VAL A 132 -37.85 27.16 -40.97
C VAL A 132 -38.86 26.83 -39.84
N LEU A 133 -38.65 27.53 -38.70
CA LEU A 133 -39.59 28.19 -37.73
C LEU A 133 -40.75 27.35 -37.10
N ASP A 134 -41.24 27.59 -35.88
CA ASP A 134 -41.55 28.84 -35.13
C ASP A 134 -41.21 28.73 -33.61
N LEU A 135 -40.77 29.81 -32.91
CA LEU A 135 -41.53 30.69 -31.98
C LEU A 135 -42.21 29.97 -30.78
N ILE A 136 -42.31 30.47 -29.52
CA ILE A 136 -42.00 31.75 -28.83
C ILE A 136 -42.01 31.47 -27.29
N SER A 137 -41.45 32.20 -26.31
CA SER A 137 -40.61 33.42 -26.19
C SER A 137 -39.97 33.47 -24.76
N CYS A 138 -39.47 34.65 -24.36
CA CYS A 138 -39.13 35.11 -22.99
C CYS A 138 -37.89 34.51 -22.26
N GLY A 139 -36.92 35.31 -21.81
CA GLY A 139 -36.73 36.75 -22.04
C GLY A 139 -35.58 37.37 -21.22
N CYS A 140 -34.79 38.23 -21.89
CA CYS A 140 -33.84 39.26 -21.42
C CYS A 140 -33.12 39.14 -20.04
N GLY A 141 -31.80 39.34 -19.97
CA GLY A 141 -30.87 39.54 -21.08
C GLY A 141 -29.47 40.07 -20.79
N ARG A 142 -28.72 40.18 -21.90
CA ARG A 142 -27.63 41.11 -22.27
C ARG A 142 -27.33 42.26 -21.27
N ARG A 143 -26.09 42.74 -21.14
CA ARG A 143 -25.23 43.10 -22.29
C ARG A 143 -23.72 43.13 -21.99
N GLN A 144 -22.97 42.64 -22.98
CA GLN A 144 -21.52 42.70 -23.24
C GLN A 144 -21.05 44.14 -23.58
N PHE A 145 -19.75 44.49 -23.45
CA PHE A 145 -18.91 45.11 -24.51
C PHE A 145 -17.49 45.57 -24.07
N LEU A 146 -16.49 45.26 -24.92
CA LEU A 146 -15.21 45.94 -25.23
C LEU A 146 -14.07 46.18 -24.19
N LEU A 147 -12.95 45.50 -24.46
CA LEU A 147 -11.63 46.05 -24.88
C LEU A 147 -11.13 47.41 -24.32
N GLY A 148 -9.92 47.39 -23.74
CA GLY A 148 -9.06 48.56 -23.48
C GLY A 148 -7.61 48.12 -23.17
N ASN A 149 -6.59 48.92 -23.52
CA ASN A 149 -5.19 48.49 -23.58
C ASN A 149 -4.22 49.46 -22.86
N PHE A 150 -3.41 48.97 -21.90
CA PHE A 150 -2.26 49.67 -21.25
C PHE A 150 -2.57 51.00 -20.49
N PRO A 151 -1.62 51.63 -19.74
CA PRO A 151 -0.20 51.32 -19.50
C PRO A 151 0.23 51.19 -18.01
N LYS A 152 1.55 51.13 -17.80
CA LYS A 152 2.26 51.02 -16.49
C LYS A 152 2.03 52.23 -15.55
N ALA A 153 2.18 52.00 -14.25
CA ALA A 153 2.45 53.04 -13.25
C ALA A 153 3.59 52.59 -12.29
N VAL A 154 4.33 53.56 -11.74
CA VAL A 154 5.44 53.39 -10.78
C VAL A 154 5.23 54.37 -9.62
N CYS A 155 5.50 53.96 -8.37
CA CYS A 155 5.90 54.80 -7.21
C CYS A 155 5.97 53.92 -5.94
N THR A 156 7.15 53.54 -5.44
CA THR A 156 8.00 54.24 -4.44
C THR A 156 7.47 54.27 -2.99
N ALA A 157 8.02 53.33 -2.21
CA ALA A 157 8.23 53.27 -0.76
C ALA A 157 7.96 54.48 0.17
N ARG A 158 7.53 54.16 1.41
CA ARG A 158 8.23 54.63 2.63
C ARG A 158 8.08 53.67 3.82
N SER A 159 8.92 53.86 4.84
CA SER A 159 9.15 52.94 5.97
C SER A 159 9.01 53.62 7.33
N TYR A 160 8.49 52.85 8.30
CA TYR A 160 8.86 52.84 9.72
C TYR A 160 8.89 51.33 10.08
N GLY A 161 9.90 50.71 10.72
CA GLY A 161 10.75 51.19 11.81
C GLY A 161 10.22 50.56 13.12
N GLY A 162 10.95 49.73 13.87
CA GLY A 162 12.31 49.20 13.75
C GLY A 162 12.95 49.01 15.13
N ARG A 163 13.81 48.00 15.34
CA ARG A 163 14.67 47.84 16.53
C ARG A 163 15.89 46.98 16.22
N ASN A 164 17.09 47.50 16.52
CA ASN A 164 18.37 46.80 16.33
C ASN A 164 18.78 46.06 17.60
N LEU A 165 19.64 45.05 17.45
CA LEU A 165 20.55 44.59 18.51
C LEU A 165 21.94 44.35 17.91
N VAL A 166 22.92 45.12 18.37
CA VAL A 166 24.34 45.05 17.98
C VAL A 166 25.16 45.40 19.20
N PHE A 167 26.10 44.52 19.61
CA PHE A 167 27.30 44.75 20.45
C PHE A 167 27.88 43.39 20.90
N LEU A 168 29.18 43.17 21.12
CA LEU A 168 30.41 43.90 20.72
C LEU A 168 31.58 42.88 20.74
N ARG A 169 32.57 43.02 19.85
CA ARG A 169 33.78 42.18 19.80
C ARG A 169 34.80 42.59 20.88
N ARG A 170 35.54 41.62 21.46
CA ARG A 170 36.80 41.91 22.17
C ARG A 170 37.77 40.73 22.17
N ASP A 171 38.97 40.94 21.65
CA ASP A 171 40.07 39.99 21.65
C ASP A 171 41.01 40.20 22.86
N VAL A 172 41.46 39.12 23.50
CA VAL A 172 42.85 38.90 23.96
C VAL A 172 43.11 37.39 23.92
N GLY A 173 44.15 36.92 23.23
CA GLY A 173 44.49 35.50 23.13
C GLY A 173 45.85 35.15 23.74
N ARG A 174 46.20 33.85 23.73
CA ARG A 174 47.59 33.37 23.88
C ARG A 174 47.82 32.03 23.16
N SER A 175 49.07 31.81 22.76
CA SER A 175 49.51 30.72 21.89
C SER A 175 49.69 29.38 22.62
N CYS A 176 49.47 28.26 21.90
CA CYS A 176 50.51 27.24 21.73
C CYS A 176 50.32 26.47 20.41
N LYS A 177 51.40 25.87 19.89
CA LYS A 177 51.44 25.08 18.64
C LYS A 177 51.68 23.60 18.95
N ALA A 178 51.09 22.70 18.15
CA ALA A 178 51.67 21.41 17.82
C ALA A 178 51.09 20.90 16.48
N VAL A 179 51.94 20.28 15.65
CA VAL A 179 51.59 19.49 14.45
C VAL A 179 52.64 18.35 14.33
N PRO A 180 52.46 17.30 13.50
CA PRO A 180 52.56 15.92 13.97
C PRO A 180 53.85 15.19 13.56
N THR A 181 54.09 14.00 14.13
CA THR A 181 55.02 13.01 13.55
C THR A 181 54.72 11.56 14.00
N LYS A 182 54.50 10.66 13.02
CA LYS A 182 55.01 9.27 13.02
C LYS A 182 56.49 9.31 12.52
N PRO A 183 57.26 8.21 12.31
CA PRO A 183 57.02 6.78 12.52
C PRO A 183 58.18 6.03 13.24
N LYS A 184 58.13 4.69 13.33
CA LYS A 184 59.07 3.78 12.63
C LYS A 184 58.79 2.28 12.88
N GLU A 185 59.28 1.45 11.96
CA GLU A 185 59.35 -0.01 12.06
C GLU A 185 60.58 -0.45 12.89
N ILE A 186 60.67 -1.75 13.22
CA ILE A 186 61.87 -2.59 13.03
C ILE A 186 61.50 -4.07 13.17
N SER A 187 62.30 -4.96 12.59
CA SER A 187 62.05 -6.41 12.46
C SER A 187 63.27 -7.25 12.89
N LEU A 188 63.12 -8.58 12.79
CA LEU A 188 64.16 -9.64 12.78
C LEU A 188 64.65 -10.25 14.13
N VAL A 189 64.22 -11.51 14.31
CA VAL A 189 65.07 -12.72 14.52
C VAL A 189 65.95 -12.83 15.78
N ASN A 190 65.63 -13.83 16.60
CA ASN A 190 66.49 -15.02 16.82
C ASN A 190 65.67 -16.18 17.42
N GLY A 191 66.08 -17.44 17.19
CA GLY A 191 65.30 -18.61 17.62
C GLY A 191 66.13 -19.86 17.92
N ILE A 192 65.74 -20.57 18.98
CA ILE A 192 66.16 -21.91 19.44
C ILE A 192 64.94 -22.46 20.22
N GLY A 193 64.51 -23.72 20.15
CA GLY A 193 64.93 -24.90 19.37
C GLY A 193 63.84 -25.99 19.48
N GLU A 194 63.97 -27.10 18.76
CA GLU A 194 62.87 -28.06 18.53
C GLU A 194 62.54 -28.99 19.72
N ALA A 195 61.24 -29.28 19.91
CA ALA A 195 60.76 -30.53 20.52
C ALA A 195 59.39 -30.93 19.93
N LYS A 196 59.26 -32.20 19.52
CA LYS A 196 58.16 -32.74 18.69
C LYS A 196 56.86 -32.94 19.49
N THR A 197 55.74 -32.37 19.05
CA THR A 197 54.71 -33.00 18.17
C THR A 197 53.80 -34.02 18.87
N VAL A 198 52.53 -33.62 19.07
CA VAL A 198 51.36 -34.50 18.93
C VAL A 198 50.40 -33.79 17.99
N SER A 199 49.99 -34.46 16.92
CA SER A 199 49.06 -33.92 15.92
C SER A 199 47.60 -34.13 16.36
N PHE A 200 46.80 -33.07 16.32
CA PHE A 200 45.34 -33.18 16.31
C PHE A 200 44.81 -32.47 15.08
N ASP A 201 44.28 -33.22 14.12
CA ASP A 201 43.79 -32.70 12.85
C ASP A 201 42.41 -32.07 13.07
N LEU A 202 42.32 -30.74 12.95
CA LEU A 202 41.06 -30.00 12.97
C LEU A 202 40.83 -29.27 11.65
N ARG A 203 40.88 -30.06 10.56
CA ARG A 203 40.19 -29.73 9.30
C ARG A 203 38.69 -29.97 9.45
N GLN A 204 38.03 -29.20 10.32
CA GLN A 204 36.58 -29.08 10.28
C GLN A 204 36.19 -28.00 9.28
N GLU A 205 35.93 -28.48 8.07
CA GLU A 205 35.01 -27.97 7.06
C GLU A 205 34.56 -26.51 7.21
N THR A 206 35.07 -25.65 6.31
CA THR A 206 34.42 -24.39 5.96
C THR A 206 33.08 -24.68 5.31
N SER A 207 32.03 -24.86 6.12
CA SER A 207 30.67 -25.09 5.64
C SER A 207 30.25 -23.94 4.74
N SER A 208 30.02 -24.25 3.46
CA SER A 208 29.38 -23.32 2.54
C SER A 208 27.98 -23.02 3.06
N LYS A 209 27.71 -21.76 3.45
CA LYS A 209 26.33 -21.31 3.74
C LYS A 209 25.43 -21.71 2.57
N GLN A 210 24.45 -22.56 2.83
CA GLN A 210 23.27 -22.64 1.98
C GLN A 210 22.53 -21.30 2.11
N PRO A 211 21.97 -20.73 1.03
CA PRO A 211 21.19 -19.50 1.13
C PRO A 211 19.96 -19.73 2.04
N ILE A 212 19.63 -18.77 2.90
CA ILE A 212 18.55 -18.94 3.88
C ILE A 212 17.20 -19.05 3.15
N SER A 213 16.57 -20.23 3.26
CA SER A 213 15.28 -20.53 2.65
C SER A 213 14.12 -20.02 3.50
N LEU A 214 13.25 -19.20 2.88
CA LEU A 214 12.00 -18.72 3.47
C LEU A 214 11.06 -19.84 3.97
N ALA A 215 11.14 -21.05 3.38
CA ALA A 215 10.34 -22.18 3.84
C ALA A 215 10.85 -22.72 5.18
N ASN A 216 12.16 -22.67 5.41
CA ASN A 216 12.81 -23.20 6.61
C ASN A 216 12.61 -22.24 7.80
N LEU A 217 12.70 -20.92 7.56
CA LEU A 217 12.50 -19.86 8.56
C LEU A 217 11.17 -19.97 9.33
N PHE A 218 10.13 -20.55 8.72
CA PHE A 218 8.81 -20.71 9.32
C PHE A 218 8.41 -22.17 9.57
N GLU A 219 9.29 -23.15 9.33
CA GLU A 219 9.00 -24.57 9.55
C GLU A 219 8.58 -24.84 11.01
N VAL A 220 9.26 -24.19 11.97
CA VAL A 220 8.96 -24.26 13.42
C VAL A 220 7.59 -23.67 13.83
N VAL A 221 6.89 -22.97 12.92
CA VAL A 221 5.55 -22.39 13.14
C VAL A 221 4.56 -22.73 12.02
N ALA A 222 4.85 -23.77 11.22
CA ALA A 222 4.05 -24.14 10.05
C ALA A 222 2.59 -24.48 10.42
N ASP A 223 2.37 -25.26 11.49
CA ASP A 223 1.02 -25.63 11.96
C ASP A 223 0.20 -24.42 12.43
N ASP A 224 0.86 -23.44 13.07
CA ASP A 224 0.22 -22.21 13.52
C ASP A 224 -0.15 -21.31 12.32
N LEU A 225 0.72 -21.24 11.31
CA LEU A 225 0.45 -20.57 10.04
C LEU A 225 -0.67 -21.26 9.23
N GLN A 226 -0.71 -22.58 9.17
CA GLN A 226 -1.80 -23.31 8.51
C GLN A 226 -3.14 -23.01 9.19
N THR A 227 -3.20 -23.13 10.52
CA THR A 227 -4.38 -22.79 11.33
C THR A 227 -4.86 -21.35 11.06
N LEU A 228 -3.93 -20.40 10.92
CA LEU A 228 -4.25 -19.00 10.59
C LEU A 228 -4.80 -18.83 9.16
N ASN A 229 -4.29 -19.54 8.16
CA ASN A 229 -4.84 -19.47 6.80
C ASN A 229 -6.28 -20.02 6.75
N ASP A 230 -6.54 -21.17 7.39
CA ASP A 230 -7.86 -21.79 7.46
C ASP A 230 -8.87 -20.88 8.19
N ASN A 231 -8.46 -20.29 9.32
CA ASN A 231 -9.26 -19.31 10.05
C ASN A 231 -9.55 -18.07 9.19
N LEU A 232 -8.55 -17.47 8.53
CA LEU A 232 -8.73 -16.25 7.74
C LEU A 232 -9.65 -16.45 6.53
N LEU A 233 -9.59 -17.61 5.86
CA LEU A 233 -10.55 -17.99 4.82
C LEU A 233 -11.99 -18.06 5.37
N SER A 234 -12.19 -18.58 6.59
CA SER A 234 -13.51 -18.58 7.24
C SER A 234 -13.99 -17.18 7.66
N ILE A 235 -13.07 -16.27 8.00
CA ILE A 235 -13.37 -14.92 8.49
C ILE A 235 -13.79 -13.98 7.35
N VAL A 236 -13.14 -14.09 6.19
CA VAL A 236 -13.46 -13.27 5.00
C VAL A 236 -14.52 -13.95 4.10
N GLY A 237 -14.92 -15.18 4.43
CA GLY A 237 -15.91 -16.01 3.72
C GLY A 237 -17.37 -15.55 3.79
N ALA A 238 -17.62 -14.25 3.57
CA ALA A 238 -18.95 -13.68 3.37
C ALA A 238 -19.37 -13.73 1.89
N GLU A 239 -20.67 -13.64 1.63
CA GLU A 239 -21.33 -13.84 0.32
C GLU A 239 -21.01 -12.79 -0.78
N ASN A 240 -19.97 -11.96 -0.58
CA ASN A 240 -19.63 -10.83 -1.45
C ASN A 240 -18.38 -11.15 -2.32
N PRO A 241 -18.51 -11.23 -3.66
CA PRO A 241 -17.38 -11.50 -4.57
C PRO A 241 -16.17 -10.58 -4.41
N VAL A 242 -16.36 -9.34 -3.95
CA VAL A 242 -15.28 -8.38 -3.70
C VAL A 242 -14.39 -8.83 -2.54
N LEU A 243 -15.01 -9.27 -1.44
CA LEU A 243 -14.29 -9.76 -0.26
C LEU A 243 -13.62 -11.10 -0.57
N ILE A 244 -14.24 -11.94 -1.41
CA ILE A 244 -13.64 -13.17 -1.92
C ILE A 244 -12.42 -12.86 -2.81
N SER A 245 -12.51 -11.89 -3.72
CA SER A 245 -11.37 -11.53 -4.59
C SER A 245 -10.20 -10.92 -3.78
N ALA A 246 -10.50 -10.08 -2.79
CA ALA A 246 -9.51 -9.66 -1.80
C ALA A 246 -8.90 -10.89 -1.09
N ALA A 247 -9.71 -11.80 -0.55
CA ALA A 247 -9.26 -13.07 0.05
C ALA A 247 -8.36 -13.89 -0.90
N GLU A 248 -8.63 -13.92 -2.20
CA GLU A 248 -7.81 -14.63 -3.19
C GLU A 248 -6.48 -13.93 -3.55
N GLN A 249 -6.38 -12.61 -3.40
CA GLN A 249 -5.12 -11.86 -3.51
C GLN A 249 -4.28 -11.97 -2.22
N ILE A 250 -4.92 -12.05 -1.05
CA ILE A 250 -4.24 -12.17 0.24
C ILE A 250 -3.79 -13.62 0.49
N PHE A 251 -4.74 -14.57 0.40
CA PHE A 251 -4.58 -15.96 0.82
C PHE A 251 -4.17 -16.86 -0.37
N GLY A 252 -4.89 -16.76 -1.48
CA GLY A 252 -4.67 -17.61 -2.67
C GLY A 252 -3.43 -17.30 -3.52
N ALA A 253 -2.68 -16.23 -3.22
CA ALA A 253 -1.53 -15.78 -4.02
C ALA A 253 -0.14 -16.15 -3.45
N GLY A 254 -0.06 -17.14 -2.54
CA GLY A 254 1.23 -17.67 -2.05
C GLY A 254 2.16 -16.65 -1.38
N GLY A 255 1.60 -15.58 -0.79
CA GLY A 255 2.39 -14.53 -0.13
C GLY A 255 3.26 -15.09 1.00
N LYS A 256 4.48 -14.57 1.15
CA LYS A 256 5.56 -15.09 2.03
C LYS A 256 5.26 -15.17 3.55
N ARG A 257 4.02 -14.88 4.00
CA ARG A 257 3.51 -14.86 5.40
C ARG A 257 4.44 -14.26 6.47
N MET A 258 5.31 -13.33 6.08
CA MET A 258 6.34 -12.74 6.95
C MET A 258 5.78 -12.19 8.27
N ARG A 259 4.66 -11.46 8.20
CA ARG A 259 4.05 -10.78 9.36
C ARG A 259 3.37 -11.78 10.33
N PRO A 260 2.48 -12.69 9.89
CA PRO A 260 2.00 -13.80 10.72
C PRO A 260 3.11 -14.70 11.27
N GLY A 261 4.12 -15.02 10.47
CA GLY A 261 5.26 -15.84 10.89
C GLY A 261 6.05 -15.18 12.03
N LEU A 262 6.35 -13.88 11.91
CA LEU A 262 6.97 -13.10 13.00
C LEU A 262 6.10 -13.05 14.27
N VAL A 263 4.77 -12.91 14.13
CA VAL A 263 3.84 -13.00 15.28
C VAL A 263 3.98 -14.35 15.97
N PHE A 264 3.96 -15.47 15.24
CA PHE A 264 4.04 -16.80 15.84
C PHE A 264 5.42 -17.15 16.39
N LEU A 265 6.51 -16.74 15.73
CA LEU A 265 7.87 -16.92 16.21
C LEU A 265 8.09 -16.21 17.55
N VAL A 266 7.71 -14.92 17.65
CA VAL A 266 7.79 -14.19 18.93
C VAL A 266 6.83 -14.81 19.95
N SER A 267 5.58 -15.13 19.56
CA SER A 267 4.61 -15.79 20.46
C SER A 267 5.17 -17.08 21.08
N ARG A 268 5.80 -17.95 20.28
CA ARG A 268 6.37 -19.21 20.78
C ARG A 268 7.60 -18.96 21.65
N ALA A 269 8.48 -18.03 21.28
CA ALA A 269 9.67 -17.69 22.07
C ALA A 269 9.31 -17.04 23.44
N THR A 270 8.31 -16.17 23.49
CA THR A 270 7.84 -15.57 24.76
C THR A 270 6.97 -16.52 25.57
N ALA A 271 6.22 -17.43 24.92
CA ALA A 271 5.50 -18.50 25.60
C ALA A 271 6.46 -19.48 26.29
N GLU A 272 7.56 -19.85 25.63
CA GLU A 272 8.63 -20.67 26.21
C GLU A 272 9.24 -20.01 27.46
N LEU A 273 9.59 -18.72 27.38
CA LEU A 273 10.08 -17.94 28.51
C LEU A 273 9.07 -17.84 29.67
N ALA A 274 7.78 -17.77 29.37
CA ALA A 274 6.69 -17.76 30.35
C ALA A 274 6.29 -19.16 30.88
N GLY A 275 6.89 -20.25 30.37
CA GLY A 275 6.52 -21.63 30.72
C GLY A 275 5.15 -22.07 30.18
N LEU A 276 4.60 -21.37 29.19
CA LEU A 276 3.37 -21.73 28.50
C LEU A 276 3.64 -22.87 27.50
N LYS A 277 2.85 -23.94 27.60
CA LYS A 277 3.01 -25.11 26.70
C LYS A 277 2.48 -24.89 25.28
N GLU A 278 1.44 -24.05 25.14
CA GLU A 278 0.77 -23.81 23.86
C GLU A 278 0.35 -22.35 23.73
N LEU A 279 0.24 -21.90 22.46
CA LEU A 279 -0.28 -20.57 22.15
C LEU A 279 -1.78 -20.48 22.44
N THR A 280 -2.15 -19.43 23.16
CA THR A 280 -3.54 -19.12 23.50
C THR A 280 -4.32 -18.59 22.28
N THR A 281 -5.64 -18.53 22.38
CA THR A 281 -6.53 -18.00 21.33
C THR A 281 -6.17 -16.58 20.93
N GLU A 282 -5.73 -15.75 21.87
CA GLU A 282 -5.35 -14.35 21.67
C GLU A 282 -4.10 -14.20 20.81
N HIS A 283 -3.09 -15.07 20.95
CA HIS A 283 -1.91 -15.09 20.08
C HIS A 283 -2.28 -15.42 18.63
N ARG A 284 -3.15 -16.43 18.43
CA ARG A 284 -3.66 -16.84 17.11
C ARG A 284 -4.48 -15.71 16.47
N ARG A 285 -5.43 -15.17 17.23
CA ARG A 285 -6.30 -14.07 16.80
C ARG A 285 -5.52 -12.78 16.50
N LEU A 286 -4.43 -12.50 17.23
CA LEU A 286 -3.53 -11.40 16.91
C LEU A 286 -2.90 -11.57 15.52
N GLY A 287 -2.35 -12.74 15.20
CA GLY A 287 -1.78 -13.00 13.86
C GLY A 287 -2.80 -12.75 12.74
N GLU A 288 -4.04 -13.17 12.95
CA GLU A 288 -5.15 -12.93 12.02
C GLU A 288 -5.47 -11.44 11.86
N ILE A 289 -5.56 -10.69 12.98
CA ILE A 289 -5.78 -9.23 12.99
C ILE A 289 -4.67 -8.49 12.24
N ILE A 290 -3.41 -8.86 12.45
CA ILE A 290 -2.25 -8.24 11.82
C ILE A 290 -2.28 -8.44 10.29
N GLU A 291 -2.59 -9.64 9.80
CA GLU A 291 -2.70 -9.90 8.35
C GLU A 291 -3.91 -9.18 7.74
N MET A 292 -5.04 -9.06 8.45
CA MET A 292 -6.21 -8.28 8.00
C MET A 292 -5.93 -6.76 7.96
N ILE A 293 -5.15 -6.22 8.91
CA ILE A 293 -4.74 -4.81 8.93
C ILE A 293 -3.74 -4.52 7.81
N HIS A 294 -2.75 -5.39 7.60
CA HIS A 294 -1.81 -5.26 6.48
C HIS A 294 -2.51 -5.39 5.12
N THR A 295 -3.47 -6.31 5.01
CA THR A 295 -4.36 -6.44 3.85
C THR A 295 -5.07 -5.13 3.55
N ALA A 296 -5.71 -4.55 4.57
CA ALA A 296 -6.53 -3.37 4.40
C ALA A 296 -5.70 -2.15 3.96
N SER A 297 -4.47 -2.02 4.47
CA SER A 297 -3.53 -1.03 3.94
C SER A 297 -3.22 -1.29 2.47
N LEU A 298 -2.82 -2.51 2.08
CA LEU A 298 -2.48 -2.81 0.68
C LEU A 298 -3.62 -2.51 -0.33
N ILE A 299 -4.88 -2.76 0.05
CA ILE A 299 -6.04 -2.47 -0.80
C ILE A 299 -6.26 -0.96 -0.97
N HIS A 300 -5.95 -0.17 0.06
CA HIS A 300 -5.97 1.30 0.00
C HIS A 300 -4.73 1.87 -0.70
N ASP A 301 -3.54 1.30 -0.45
CA ASP A 301 -2.27 1.65 -1.09
C ASP A 301 -2.39 1.47 -2.62
N ASP A 302 -2.91 0.32 -3.09
CA ASP A 302 -3.13 0.07 -4.54
C ASP A 302 -4.02 1.13 -5.19
N VAL A 303 -5.03 1.65 -4.46
CA VAL A 303 -5.91 2.73 -4.92
C VAL A 303 -5.20 4.09 -4.98
N LEU A 304 -4.27 4.35 -4.07
CA LEU A 304 -3.51 5.61 -4.01
C LEU A 304 -2.34 5.63 -5.00
N ASP A 305 -1.74 4.47 -5.28
CA ASP A 305 -0.60 4.29 -6.17
C ASP A 305 -0.97 4.01 -7.65
N GLU A 306 -2.27 4.02 -7.99
CA GLU A 306 -2.87 3.70 -9.30
C GLU A 306 -2.24 2.43 -9.93
N SER A 307 -2.24 1.33 -9.16
CA SER A 307 -1.51 0.11 -9.50
C SER A 307 -2.41 -1.03 -10.02
N ASP A 308 -2.46 -1.23 -11.34
CA ASP A 308 -3.25 -2.27 -12.01
C ASP A 308 -2.99 -3.69 -11.48
N MET A 309 -1.74 -3.99 -11.08
CA MET A 309 -1.25 -5.34 -10.82
C MET A 309 -0.54 -5.49 -9.47
N ARG A 310 -0.90 -6.51 -8.68
CA ARG A 310 -0.18 -6.92 -7.46
C ARG A 310 0.01 -8.44 -7.40
N ARG A 311 1.23 -8.89 -7.10
CA ARG A 311 1.63 -10.32 -7.03
C ARG A 311 1.26 -11.14 -8.29
N GLY A 312 1.27 -10.52 -9.46
CA GLY A 312 0.91 -11.18 -10.74
C GLY A 312 -0.59 -11.40 -10.95
N LYS A 313 -1.46 -10.75 -10.17
CA LYS A 313 -2.91 -10.65 -10.39
C LYS A 313 -3.32 -9.19 -10.56
N GLU A 314 -4.42 -8.94 -11.26
CA GLU A 314 -5.12 -7.64 -11.27
C GLU A 314 -5.54 -7.26 -9.84
N THR A 315 -5.48 -5.97 -9.49
CA THR A 315 -5.84 -5.48 -8.14
C THR A 315 -7.35 -5.31 -7.95
N VAL A 316 -7.79 -5.12 -6.68
CA VAL A 316 -9.23 -4.97 -6.37
C VAL A 316 -9.84 -3.76 -7.08
N HIS A 317 -9.07 -2.68 -7.30
CA HIS A 317 -9.61 -1.46 -7.90
C HIS A 317 -9.74 -1.56 -9.42
N GLU A 318 -8.89 -2.33 -10.11
CA GLU A 318 -9.07 -2.61 -11.53
C GLU A 318 -10.25 -3.57 -11.74
N LEU A 319 -10.30 -4.67 -10.98
CA LEU A 319 -11.36 -5.68 -11.11
C LEU A 319 -12.78 -5.19 -10.74
N PHE A 320 -12.91 -4.22 -9.82
CA PHE A 320 -14.22 -3.79 -9.29
C PHE A 320 -14.43 -2.27 -9.21
N GLY A 321 -13.44 -1.46 -9.59
CA GLY A 321 -13.46 -0.01 -9.49
C GLY A 321 -13.03 0.53 -8.11
N THR A 322 -12.37 1.69 -8.11
CA THR A 322 -11.82 2.39 -6.93
C THR A 322 -12.75 2.42 -5.71
N ARG A 323 -14.03 2.77 -5.91
CA ARG A 323 -15.02 2.87 -4.83
C ARG A 323 -15.26 1.55 -4.10
N VAL A 324 -15.13 0.43 -4.81
CA VAL A 324 -15.37 -0.91 -4.27
C VAL A 324 -14.12 -1.42 -3.54
N ALA A 325 -12.93 -1.12 -4.04
CA ALA A 325 -11.67 -1.39 -3.34
C ALA A 325 -11.57 -0.62 -2.01
N VAL A 326 -11.89 0.68 -1.98
CA VAL A 326 -11.90 1.47 -0.74
C VAL A 326 -12.84 0.83 0.30
N LEU A 327 -14.07 0.48 -0.08
CA LEU A 327 -15.03 -0.18 0.81
C LEU A 327 -14.58 -1.59 1.26
N ALA A 328 -13.79 -2.30 0.47
CA ALA A 328 -13.20 -3.59 0.86
C ALA A 328 -12.11 -3.41 1.93
N GLY A 329 -11.23 -2.40 1.77
CA GLY A 329 -10.26 -2.02 2.81
C GLY A 329 -10.95 -1.55 4.11
N ASP A 330 -11.98 -0.69 3.99
CA ASP A 330 -12.78 -0.23 5.14
C ASP A 330 -13.43 -1.40 5.90
N PHE A 331 -14.00 -2.37 5.17
CA PHE A 331 -14.56 -3.58 5.77
C PHE A 331 -13.49 -4.39 6.51
N MET A 332 -12.31 -4.60 5.91
CA MET A 332 -11.23 -5.36 6.52
C MET A 332 -10.66 -4.66 7.77
N PHE A 333 -10.51 -3.33 7.76
CA PHE A 333 -10.16 -2.56 8.96
C PHE A 333 -11.24 -2.66 10.05
N ALA A 334 -12.53 -2.58 9.68
CA ALA A 334 -13.64 -2.70 10.64
C ALA A 334 -13.71 -4.10 11.27
N GLN A 335 -13.55 -5.15 10.46
CA GLN A 335 -13.56 -6.54 10.90
C GLN A 335 -12.35 -6.86 11.80
N ALA A 336 -11.15 -6.41 11.43
CA ALA A 336 -9.97 -6.53 12.28
C ALA A 336 -10.12 -5.76 13.60
N SER A 337 -10.71 -4.57 13.57
CA SER A 337 -11.01 -3.77 14.77
C SER A 337 -12.02 -4.45 15.70
N TRP A 338 -13.00 -5.18 15.14
CA TRP A 338 -13.95 -5.98 15.92
C TRP A 338 -13.27 -7.14 16.65
N TYR A 339 -12.44 -7.93 15.95
CA TYR A 339 -11.66 -8.99 16.60
C TYR A 339 -10.67 -8.44 17.63
N LEU A 340 -10.03 -7.30 17.34
CA LEU A 340 -9.11 -6.62 18.26
C LEU A 340 -9.80 -6.22 19.57
N ALA A 341 -11.02 -5.67 19.50
CA ALA A 341 -11.81 -5.35 20.68
C ALA A 341 -12.16 -6.61 21.50
N ASN A 342 -12.44 -7.72 20.83
CA ASN A 342 -12.73 -9.03 21.45
C ASN A 342 -11.49 -9.75 22.02
N LEU A 343 -10.28 -9.19 21.91
CA LEU A 343 -9.12 -9.66 22.70
C LEU A 343 -9.17 -9.19 24.16
N GLU A 344 -10.07 -8.25 24.49
CA GLU A 344 -10.28 -7.60 25.81
C GLU A 344 -9.04 -6.93 26.45
N ASN A 345 -7.86 -7.03 25.84
CA ASN A 345 -6.61 -6.44 26.31
C ASN A 345 -6.47 -4.97 25.86
N LEU A 346 -6.72 -4.03 26.79
CA LEU A 346 -6.68 -2.58 26.52
C LEU A 346 -5.30 -2.05 26.08
N GLU A 347 -4.20 -2.74 26.40
CA GLU A 347 -2.86 -2.34 25.94
C GLU A 347 -2.68 -2.68 24.46
N VAL A 348 -2.95 -3.93 24.08
CA VAL A 348 -2.88 -4.39 22.68
C VAL A 348 -3.90 -3.64 21.82
N ILE A 349 -5.12 -3.42 22.31
CA ILE A 349 -6.13 -2.62 21.60
C ILE A 349 -5.60 -1.23 21.26
N LYS A 350 -4.96 -0.52 22.21
CA LYS A 350 -4.35 0.80 21.93
C LYS A 350 -3.18 0.70 20.95
N LEU A 351 -2.31 -0.29 21.15
CA LEU A 351 -1.09 -0.50 20.37
C LEU A 351 -1.41 -0.72 18.89
N ILE A 352 -2.30 -1.66 18.58
CA ILE A 352 -2.74 -1.92 17.20
C ILE A 352 -3.59 -0.75 16.65
N SER A 353 -4.42 -0.10 17.47
CA SER A 353 -5.16 1.11 17.04
C SER A 353 -4.23 2.27 16.66
N GLN A 354 -3.06 2.39 17.30
CA GLN A 354 -2.07 3.41 16.94
C GLN A 354 -1.44 3.11 15.57
N VAL A 355 -1.26 1.83 15.19
CA VAL A 355 -0.76 1.45 13.85
C VAL A 355 -1.68 1.92 12.73
N ILE A 356 -3.01 1.78 12.90
CA ILE A 356 -3.99 2.23 11.89
C ILE A 356 -3.89 3.76 11.69
N LYS A 357 -3.64 4.51 12.76
CA LYS A 357 -3.32 5.95 12.69
C LYS A 357 -1.94 6.21 12.08
N ASP A 358 -0.93 5.40 12.41
CA ASP A 358 0.44 5.52 11.88
C ASP A 358 0.44 5.35 10.36
N PHE A 359 -0.23 4.33 9.80
CA PHE A 359 -0.38 4.14 8.35
C PHE A 359 -0.90 5.40 7.64
N ALA A 360 -2.05 5.93 8.07
CA ALA A 360 -2.62 7.16 7.50
C ALA A 360 -1.69 8.38 7.66
N SER A 361 -0.90 8.43 8.75
CA SER A 361 0.10 9.48 8.98
C SER A 361 1.33 9.31 8.07
N GLY A 362 1.70 8.07 7.73
CA GLY A 362 2.75 7.71 6.78
C GLY A 362 2.41 8.15 5.36
N GLU A 363 1.22 7.80 4.87
CA GLU A 363 0.79 8.19 3.51
C GLU A 363 0.64 9.70 3.36
N ILE A 364 0.06 10.39 4.35
CA ILE A 364 -0.01 11.86 4.34
C ILE A 364 1.39 12.49 4.34
N LYS A 365 2.37 11.89 5.05
CA LYS A 365 3.77 12.36 5.03
C LYS A 365 4.46 12.07 3.69
N GLN A 366 4.21 10.91 3.08
CA GLN A 366 4.73 10.57 1.75
C GLN A 366 4.21 11.56 0.70
N ALA A 367 2.88 11.75 0.62
CA ALA A 367 2.24 12.64 -0.34
C ALA A 367 2.59 14.13 -0.17
N SER A 368 3.10 14.54 0.99
CA SER A 368 3.55 15.91 1.26
C SER A 368 5.07 16.13 1.12
N SER A 369 5.83 15.10 0.73
CA SER A 369 7.29 15.17 0.53
C SER A 369 7.77 14.57 -0.80
N LEU A 370 6.88 14.48 -1.80
CA LEU A 370 7.26 14.08 -3.16
C LEU A 370 8.14 15.17 -3.80
N PHE A 371 9.25 14.76 -4.42
CA PHE A 371 10.29 15.60 -5.03
C PHE A 371 11.00 16.58 -4.05
N ASP A 372 10.71 16.54 -2.75
CA ASP A 372 11.29 17.41 -1.73
C ASP A 372 12.74 17.02 -1.40
N CYS A 373 13.70 17.66 -2.09
CA CYS A 373 15.13 17.43 -1.90
C CYS A 373 15.67 17.91 -0.54
N ASP A 374 14.87 18.59 0.31
CA ASP A 374 15.24 18.98 1.66
C ASP A 374 14.80 17.93 2.72
N VAL A 375 14.15 16.83 2.31
CA VAL A 375 13.71 15.76 3.21
C VAL A 375 14.88 15.12 3.98
N THR A 376 14.77 15.06 5.31
CA THR A 376 15.84 14.54 6.17
C THR A 376 15.80 13.01 6.29
N LEU A 377 16.92 12.41 6.71
CA LEU A 377 16.96 10.99 7.08
C LEU A 377 16.01 10.69 8.26
N GLU A 378 15.79 11.63 9.17
CA GLU A 378 14.85 11.48 10.29
C GLU A 378 13.39 11.47 9.80
N ASP A 379 13.06 12.34 8.84
CA ASP A 379 11.74 12.35 8.17
C ASP A 379 11.48 11.06 7.40
N TYR A 380 12.50 10.55 6.70
CA TYR A 380 12.46 9.25 6.03
C TYR A 380 12.25 8.10 7.02
N LEU A 381 13.05 8.03 8.09
CA LEU A 381 12.92 6.96 9.10
C LEU A 381 11.56 7.04 9.81
N LEU A 382 11.00 8.22 9.99
CA LEU A 382 9.66 8.40 10.55
C LEU A 382 8.55 7.96 9.57
N LYS A 383 8.68 8.26 8.27
CA LYS A 383 7.80 7.76 7.19
C LYS A 383 7.83 6.22 7.15
N SER A 384 9.03 5.64 7.09
CA SER A 384 9.26 4.19 7.04
C SER A 384 8.84 3.48 8.33
N TYR A 385 8.99 4.13 9.49
CA TYR A 385 8.39 3.63 10.73
C TYR A 385 6.87 3.59 10.60
N TYR A 386 6.23 4.70 10.22
CA TYR A 386 4.77 4.78 10.16
C TYR A 386 4.16 3.78 9.16
N LYS A 387 4.68 3.71 7.93
CA LYS A 387 4.15 2.84 6.85
C LYS A 387 4.44 1.34 7.06
N THR A 388 5.63 1.00 7.56
CA THR A 388 6.11 -0.40 7.56
C THR A 388 6.43 -0.93 8.96
N ALA A 389 7.25 -0.24 9.75
CA ALA A 389 7.79 -0.81 10.99
C ALA A 389 6.81 -0.77 12.19
N SER A 390 5.88 0.18 12.20
CA SER A 390 4.85 0.38 13.23
C SER A 390 4.06 -0.91 13.48
N LEU A 391 3.56 -1.53 12.40
CA LEU A 391 2.83 -2.80 12.46
C LEU A 391 3.71 -3.93 13.02
N VAL A 392 4.99 -4.02 12.61
CA VAL A 392 5.87 -5.12 13.04
C VAL A 392 6.25 -4.97 14.52
N ALA A 393 6.56 -3.76 14.97
CA ALA A 393 6.80 -3.43 16.38
C ALA A 393 5.56 -3.71 17.26
N ALA A 394 4.38 -3.31 16.79
CA ALA A 394 3.11 -3.55 17.46
C ALA A 394 2.72 -5.05 17.52
N SER A 395 3.00 -5.79 16.44
CA SER A 395 2.76 -7.23 16.32
C SER A 395 3.59 -8.04 17.34
N THR A 396 4.88 -7.75 17.38
CA THR A 396 5.87 -8.46 18.22
C THR A 396 5.69 -8.13 19.70
N LYS A 397 5.49 -6.86 20.06
CA LYS A 397 5.08 -6.47 21.42
C LYS A 397 3.73 -7.07 21.82
N GLY A 398 2.75 -7.08 20.92
CA GLY A 398 1.43 -7.68 21.17
C GLY A 398 1.50 -9.18 21.49
N ALA A 399 2.33 -9.93 20.76
CA ALA A 399 2.58 -11.35 21.03
C ALA A 399 3.20 -11.56 22.42
N ALA A 400 4.21 -10.77 22.77
CA ALA A 400 4.86 -10.83 24.08
C ALA A 400 3.88 -10.52 25.24
N ILE A 401 3.01 -9.51 25.07
CA ILE A 401 1.98 -9.16 26.07
C ILE A 401 1.03 -10.34 26.34
N PHE A 402 0.60 -11.08 25.31
CA PHE A 402 -0.27 -12.25 25.52
C PHE A 402 0.44 -13.44 26.19
N SER A 403 1.76 -13.56 26.04
CA SER A 403 2.58 -14.51 26.80
C SER A 403 2.77 -14.11 28.27
N ARG A 404 2.45 -12.86 28.65
CA ARG A 404 2.56 -12.31 30.02
C ARG A 404 3.98 -12.31 30.59
N VAL A 405 4.98 -12.13 29.73
CA VAL A 405 6.37 -11.87 30.14
C VAL A 405 6.53 -10.46 30.71
N ASP A 406 7.65 -10.20 31.39
CA ASP A 406 7.94 -8.90 32.01
C ASP A 406 7.96 -7.75 30.99
N THR A 407 7.64 -6.53 31.44
CA THR A 407 7.56 -5.32 30.60
C THR A 407 8.87 -5.03 29.85
N ASP A 408 10.02 -5.32 30.45
CA ASP A 408 11.32 -5.17 29.78
C ASP A 408 11.42 -6.07 28.54
N VAL A 409 10.85 -7.28 28.58
CA VAL A 409 10.80 -8.20 27.42
C VAL A 409 9.79 -7.72 26.39
N THR A 410 8.62 -7.21 26.78
CA THR A 410 7.64 -6.69 25.81
C THR A 410 8.15 -5.43 25.10
N GLU A 411 8.96 -4.60 25.76
CA GLU A 411 9.62 -3.44 25.14
C GLU A 411 10.80 -3.84 24.25
N GLN A 412 11.60 -4.84 24.64
CA GLN A 412 12.62 -5.39 23.74
C GLN A 412 12.00 -6.00 22.47
N MET A 413 10.83 -6.66 22.57
CA MET A 413 10.12 -7.16 21.40
C MET A 413 9.58 -6.02 20.52
N TYR A 414 9.11 -4.91 21.10
CA TYR A 414 8.71 -3.71 20.33
C TYR A 414 9.89 -3.16 19.52
N GLU A 415 11.03 -2.94 20.16
CA GLU A 415 12.24 -2.42 19.50
C GLU A 415 12.80 -3.42 18.48
N PHE A 416 12.77 -4.73 18.75
CA PHE A 416 13.09 -5.76 17.76
C PHE A 416 12.24 -5.61 16.48
N GLY A 417 10.91 -5.57 16.62
CA GLY A 417 10.00 -5.47 15.48
C GLY A 417 10.13 -4.15 14.72
N LYS A 418 10.40 -3.05 15.44
CA LYS A 418 10.69 -1.72 14.88
C LYS A 418 11.97 -1.71 14.07
N ASN A 419 13.08 -2.21 14.64
CA ASN A 419 14.39 -2.18 14.00
C ASN A 419 14.46 -3.17 12.83
N LEU A 420 13.83 -4.34 12.94
CA LEU A 420 13.64 -5.26 11.83
C LEU A 420 12.76 -4.66 10.71
N GLY A 421 11.65 -4.00 11.07
CA GLY A 421 10.77 -3.34 10.10
C GLY A 421 11.44 -2.19 9.33
N LEU A 422 12.29 -1.41 10.01
CA LEU A 422 13.11 -0.37 9.37
C LEU A 422 14.20 -0.98 8.47
N SER A 423 14.88 -2.05 8.92
CA SER A 423 15.85 -2.79 8.10
C SER A 423 15.19 -3.37 6.84
N PHE A 424 13.97 -3.92 6.94
CA PHE A 424 13.19 -4.38 5.78
C PHE A 424 12.90 -3.26 4.79
N GLN A 425 12.47 -2.09 5.25
CA GLN A 425 12.18 -0.97 4.34
C GLN A 425 13.44 -0.45 3.64
N VAL A 426 14.54 -0.25 4.37
CA VAL A 426 15.80 0.22 3.76
C VAL A 426 16.35 -0.81 2.76
N VAL A 427 16.15 -2.11 3.00
CA VAL A 427 16.46 -3.16 2.02
C VAL A 427 15.55 -3.05 0.78
N ASP A 428 14.23 -2.99 0.95
CA ASP A 428 13.29 -2.90 -0.18
C ASP A 428 13.60 -1.65 -1.06
N ASP A 429 13.93 -0.52 -0.44
CA ASP A 429 14.36 0.72 -1.09
C ASP A 429 15.68 0.57 -1.88
N ILE A 430 16.63 -0.28 -1.43
CA ILE A 430 17.87 -0.57 -2.17
C ILE A 430 17.59 -1.44 -3.40
N LEU A 431 16.64 -2.37 -3.31
CA LEU A 431 16.32 -3.28 -4.40
C LEU A 431 15.72 -2.54 -5.61
N ASP A 432 14.96 -1.47 -5.40
CA ASP A 432 14.43 -0.61 -6.49
C ASP A 432 15.54 -0.05 -7.41
N PHE A 433 16.78 0.13 -6.92
CA PHE A 433 17.92 0.59 -7.74
C PHE A 433 18.82 -0.52 -8.29
N THR A 434 18.72 -1.74 -7.75
CA THR A 434 19.76 -2.79 -7.89
C THR A 434 19.27 -4.11 -8.50
N GLN A 435 17.99 -4.46 -8.39
CA GLN A 435 17.44 -5.65 -9.05
C GLN A 435 16.99 -5.36 -10.50
N SER A 436 16.89 -6.42 -11.31
CA SER A 436 16.37 -6.29 -12.67
C SER A 436 14.84 -6.15 -12.68
N SER A 437 14.29 -5.57 -13.74
CA SER A 437 12.84 -5.36 -13.86
C SER A 437 12.04 -6.67 -13.90
N GLU A 438 12.63 -7.78 -14.37
CA GLU A 438 11.99 -9.09 -14.32
C GLU A 438 11.91 -9.68 -12.89
N GLN A 439 12.79 -9.24 -11.97
CA GLN A 439 12.80 -9.67 -10.58
C GLN A 439 11.92 -8.80 -9.68
N LEU A 440 11.91 -7.48 -9.94
CA LEU A 440 11.07 -6.51 -9.22
C LEU A 440 9.60 -6.55 -9.66
N GLY A 441 9.34 -6.86 -10.93
CA GLY A 441 8.02 -6.68 -11.56
C GLY A 441 7.66 -5.21 -11.84
N LYS A 442 8.59 -4.27 -11.56
CA LYS A 442 8.51 -2.83 -11.84
C LYS A 442 9.85 -2.33 -12.42
N PRO A 443 9.90 -1.21 -13.15
CA PRO A 443 11.16 -0.60 -13.57
C PRO A 443 12.06 -0.23 -12.38
N ALA A 444 13.37 -0.23 -12.59
CA ALA A 444 14.31 0.25 -11.57
C ALA A 444 14.19 1.78 -11.39
N GLY A 445 14.38 2.28 -10.17
CA GLY A 445 14.20 3.69 -9.82
C GLY A 445 12.74 4.16 -9.87
N SER A 446 11.76 3.25 -9.77
CA SER A 446 10.34 3.58 -9.84
C SER A 446 9.84 4.44 -8.67
N ASP A 447 10.45 4.29 -7.49
CA ASP A 447 10.15 5.15 -6.34
C ASP A 447 10.70 6.57 -6.58
N LEU A 448 11.91 6.68 -7.15
CA LEU A 448 12.51 7.94 -7.57
C LEU A 448 11.67 8.64 -8.66
N ALA A 449 11.18 7.89 -9.66
CA ALA A 449 10.33 8.40 -10.73
C ALA A 449 8.98 8.97 -10.23
N LYS A 450 8.42 8.40 -9.15
CA LYS A 450 7.24 8.93 -8.44
C LYS A 450 7.56 10.12 -7.52
N GLY A 451 8.82 10.56 -7.45
CA GLY A 451 9.30 11.58 -6.51
C GLY A 451 9.39 11.10 -5.05
N ASN A 452 9.19 9.81 -4.77
CA ASN A 452 9.29 9.23 -3.43
C ASN A 452 10.77 9.06 -3.06
N LEU A 453 11.38 10.07 -2.44
CA LEU A 453 12.80 10.02 -2.12
C LEU A 453 13.05 9.02 -0.97
N THR A 454 13.87 8.01 -1.26
CA THR A 454 14.24 6.89 -0.38
C THR A 454 15.68 7.03 0.12
N ALA A 455 16.10 6.17 1.06
CA ALA A 455 17.42 6.27 1.70
C ALA A 455 18.61 6.35 0.71
N PRO A 456 18.67 5.57 -0.40
CA PRO A 456 19.74 5.72 -1.39
C PRO A 456 19.81 7.13 -2.01
N VAL A 457 18.66 7.75 -2.29
CA VAL A 457 18.56 9.08 -2.90
C VAL A 457 18.99 10.16 -1.91
N ILE A 458 18.49 10.09 -0.68
CA ILE A 458 18.81 11.04 0.41
C ILE A 458 20.32 11.06 0.67
N PHE A 459 20.99 9.89 0.68
CA PHE A 459 22.44 9.82 0.85
C PHE A 459 23.27 10.23 -0.37
N ALA A 460 22.68 10.27 -1.58
CA ALA A 460 23.33 10.80 -2.77
C ALA A 460 23.20 12.34 -2.86
N LEU A 461 22.04 12.89 -2.46
CA LEU A 461 21.76 14.33 -2.39
C LEU A 461 22.71 15.10 -1.44
N GLU A 462 23.34 14.43 -0.47
CA GLU A 462 24.42 15.01 0.35
C GLU A 462 25.65 15.47 -0.47
N LYS A 463 25.84 14.96 -1.70
CA LYS A 463 27.09 15.09 -2.46
C LYS A 463 26.93 15.51 -3.91
N GLU A 464 25.81 15.19 -4.55
CA GLU A 464 25.59 15.43 -5.97
C GLU A 464 24.54 16.54 -6.22
N PRO A 465 24.94 17.81 -6.39
CA PRO A 465 24.02 18.91 -6.70
C PRO A 465 23.22 18.68 -7.99
N ARG A 466 23.79 17.97 -8.97
CA ARG A 466 23.12 17.64 -10.23
C ARG A 466 21.87 16.76 -10.01
N LEU A 467 21.92 15.84 -9.04
CA LEU A 467 20.77 15.00 -8.69
C LEU A 467 19.60 15.85 -8.14
N ARG A 468 19.90 16.93 -7.41
CA ARG A 468 18.88 17.89 -6.96
C ARG A 468 18.25 18.63 -8.14
N GLU A 469 19.05 19.14 -9.08
CA GLU A 469 18.53 19.82 -10.29
C GLU A 469 17.54 18.93 -11.08
N ILE A 470 17.86 17.64 -11.19
CA ILE A 470 17.05 16.63 -11.89
C ILE A 470 15.72 16.36 -11.15
N ILE A 471 15.75 16.20 -9.83
CA ILE A 471 14.56 15.93 -9.02
C ILE A 471 13.67 17.18 -8.88
N GLU A 472 14.25 18.36 -8.64
CA GLU A 472 13.53 19.64 -8.55
C GLU A 472 12.94 20.09 -9.91
N SER A 473 13.34 19.45 -11.01
CA SER A 473 12.75 19.64 -12.35
C SER A 473 11.80 18.49 -12.78
N GLU A 474 11.41 17.63 -11.83
CA GLU A 474 10.45 16.51 -12.03
C GLU A 474 10.80 15.62 -13.25
N PHE A 475 12.10 15.41 -13.51
CA PHE A 475 12.62 14.63 -14.64
C PHE A 475 12.14 15.09 -16.04
N CYS A 476 11.89 16.41 -16.22
CA CYS A 476 11.30 16.94 -17.45
C CYS A 476 12.21 16.88 -18.70
N GLU A 477 13.50 16.54 -18.58
CA GLU A 477 14.41 16.30 -19.70
C GLU A 477 14.49 14.81 -20.07
N GLU A 478 14.48 14.48 -21.36
CA GLU A 478 14.56 13.09 -21.85
C GLU A 478 15.88 12.43 -21.41
N GLY A 479 15.81 11.31 -20.70
CA GLY A 479 16.97 10.60 -20.13
C GLY A 479 17.41 11.08 -18.73
N SER A 480 16.74 12.08 -18.15
CA SER A 480 17.13 12.62 -16.83
C SER A 480 16.82 11.69 -15.65
N LEU A 481 15.83 10.80 -15.77
CA LEU A 481 15.58 9.75 -14.78
C LEU A 481 16.74 8.74 -14.75
N GLU A 482 17.23 8.33 -15.92
CA GLU A 482 18.39 7.47 -16.07
C GLU A 482 19.68 8.14 -15.55
N GLU A 483 19.87 9.44 -15.82
CA GLU A 483 20.95 10.25 -15.21
C GLU A 483 20.84 10.24 -13.67
N GLY A 484 19.64 10.48 -13.12
CA GLY A 484 19.39 10.47 -11.68
C GLY A 484 19.65 9.11 -11.02
N ILE A 485 19.22 8.01 -11.65
CA ILE A 485 19.47 6.64 -11.17
C ILE A 485 20.98 6.33 -11.11
N GLU A 486 21.75 6.75 -12.12
CA GLU A 486 23.19 6.50 -12.14
C GLU A 486 23.95 7.40 -11.15
N LEU A 487 23.53 8.65 -10.95
CA LEU A 487 24.07 9.52 -9.89
C LEU A 487 23.85 8.94 -8.49
N VAL A 488 22.72 8.27 -8.23
CA VAL A 488 22.46 7.56 -6.95
C VAL A 488 23.39 6.36 -6.75
N ARG A 489 23.77 5.68 -7.84
CA ARG A 489 24.76 4.58 -7.84
C ARG A 489 26.18 5.10 -7.62
N GLU A 490 26.65 6.04 -8.44
CA GLU A 490 28.03 6.55 -8.39
C GLU A 490 28.32 7.38 -7.13
N GLY A 491 27.37 8.23 -6.68
CA GLY A 491 27.50 9.03 -5.45
C GLY A 491 27.61 8.20 -4.15
N GLY A 492 27.39 6.89 -4.25
CA GLY A 492 27.53 5.92 -3.16
C GLY A 492 26.37 5.94 -2.16
N GLY A 493 25.21 6.48 -2.56
CA GLY A 493 24.00 6.52 -1.74
C GLY A 493 23.50 5.12 -1.36
N ILE A 494 23.54 4.20 -2.32
CA ILE A 494 23.23 2.77 -2.12
C ILE A 494 24.09 2.17 -1.00
N ARG A 495 25.41 2.41 -0.99
CA ARG A 495 26.29 1.86 0.06
C ARG A 495 25.94 2.39 1.45
N ARG A 496 25.60 3.68 1.57
CA ARG A 496 25.14 4.25 2.85
C ARG A 496 23.78 3.71 3.28
N ALA A 497 22.89 3.38 2.35
CA ALA A 497 21.66 2.66 2.64
C ALA A 497 21.95 1.22 3.13
N GLN A 498 22.90 0.49 2.52
CA GLN A 498 23.34 -0.82 3.04
C GLN A 498 23.95 -0.73 4.45
N GLU A 499 24.74 0.32 4.73
CA GLU A 499 25.28 0.62 6.06
C GLU A 499 24.14 0.83 7.08
N LEU A 500 23.11 1.61 6.74
CA LEU A 500 21.91 1.85 7.58
C LEU A 500 21.06 0.58 7.78
N ALA A 501 20.85 -0.23 6.74
CA ALA A 501 20.10 -1.48 6.81
C ALA A 501 20.75 -2.47 7.80
N ARG A 502 22.09 -2.55 7.77
CA ARG A 502 22.90 -3.35 8.69
C ARG A 502 22.87 -2.78 10.12
N GLU A 503 22.91 -1.46 10.30
CA GLU A 503 22.75 -0.83 11.63
C GLU A 503 21.44 -1.24 12.31
N LYS A 504 20.30 -1.13 11.61
CA LYS A 504 18.99 -1.52 12.16
C LYS A 504 18.87 -3.05 12.37
N ALA A 505 19.49 -3.85 11.52
CA ALA A 505 19.58 -5.31 11.72
C ALA A 505 20.39 -5.68 12.98
N ASP A 506 21.56 -5.05 13.18
CA ASP A 506 22.40 -5.23 14.37
C ASP A 506 21.67 -4.78 15.65
N GLU A 507 20.80 -3.77 15.60
CA GLU A 507 19.94 -3.39 16.71
C GLU A 507 18.86 -4.47 17.00
N ALA A 508 18.16 -4.95 15.96
CA ALA A 508 17.18 -6.02 16.10
C ALA A 508 17.79 -7.30 16.71
N LEU A 509 19.00 -7.69 16.30
CA LEU A 509 19.73 -8.84 16.87
C LEU A 509 20.12 -8.62 18.35
N LYS A 510 20.39 -7.39 18.79
CA LYS A 510 20.60 -7.07 20.22
C LYS A 510 19.29 -7.18 21.00
N ASN A 511 18.17 -6.73 20.43
CA ASN A 511 16.86 -6.82 21.07
C ASN A 511 16.42 -8.27 21.35
N LEU A 512 16.80 -9.25 20.51
CA LEU A 512 16.50 -10.67 20.71
C LEU A 512 17.26 -11.32 21.89
N GLN A 513 18.28 -10.66 22.47
CA GLN A 513 19.12 -11.26 23.50
C GLN A 513 18.41 -11.53 24.84
N CYS A 514 17.23 -10.95 25.06
CA CYS A 514 16.39 -11.24 26.22
C CYS A 514 15.62 -12.58 26.13
N LEU A 515 15.56 -13.19 24.93
CA LEU A 515 14.90 -14.48 24.71
C LEU A 515 15.86 -15.66 24.98
N PRO A 516 15.35 -16.81 25.46
CA PRO A 516 16.16 -18.02 25.60
C PRO A 516 16.66 -18.53 24.23
N GLN A 517 17.78 -19.28 24.22
CA GLN A 517 18.25 -19.90 22.99
C GLN A 517 17.39 -21.11 22.64
N SER A 518 16.50 -20.95 21.68
CA SER A 518 15.65 -22.01 21.15
C SER A 518 15.45 -21.85 19.64
N GLY A 519 14.80 -22.82 18.99
CA GLY A 519 14.54 -22.78 17.55
C GLY A 519 13.75 -21.54 17.11
N PHE A 520 12.85 -21.03 17.96
CA PHE A 520 12.08 -19.81 17.68
C PHE A 520 12.96 -18.56 17.68
N ARG A 521 13.87 -18.43 18.65
CA ARG A 521 14.86 -17.34 18.66
C ARG A 521 15.81 -17.45 17.48
N SER A 522 16.32 -18.65 17.17
CA SER A 522 17.21 -18.86 16.04
C SER A 522 16.55 -18.48 14.71
N ALA A 523 15.29 -18.85 14.50
CA ALA A 523 14.53 -18.42 13.31
C ALA A 523 14.28 -16.90 13.25
N LEU A 524 14.16 -16.20 14.39
CA LEU A 524 14.12 -14.73 14.44
C LEU A 524 15.48 -14.10 14.11
N GLU A 525 16.59 -14.70 14.56
CA GLU A 525 17.96 -14.26 14.20
C GLU A 525 18.23 -14.50 12.70
N GLU A 526 17.88 -15.67 12.18
CA GLU A 526 17.97 -16.02 10.76
C GLU A 526 17.06 -15.15 9.87
N MET A 527 15.90 -14.69 10.37
CA MET A 527 15.03 -13.74 9.66
C MET A 527 15.70 -12.38 9.44
N VAL A 528 16.44 -11.89 10.43
CA VAL A 528 17.22 -10.64 10.30
C VAL A 528 18.33 -10.84 9.27
N MET A 529 19.04 -11.98 9.33
CA MET A 529 20.10 -12.30 8.36
C MET A 529 19.56 -12.46 6.94
N PHE A 530 18.42 -13.14 6.76
CA PHE A 530 17.75 -13.29 5.47
C PHE A 530 17.39 -11.94 4.84
N ASN A 531 17.02 -10.93 5.64
CA ASN A 531 16.77 -9.60 5.07
C ASN A 531 18.05 -8.96 4.50
N LEU A 532 19.20 -9.13 5.16
CA LEU A 532 20.49 -8.61 4.69
C LEU A 532 21.03 -9.39 3.49
N GLU A 533 20.88 -10.73 3.44
CA GLU A 533 21.31 -11.59 2.33
C GLU A 533 20.59 -11.27 0.99
N ARG A 534 19.66 -10.31 0.97
CA ARG A 534 19.01 -9.77 -0.24
C ARG A 534 19.83 -8.67 -0.94
N ILE A 535 20.78 -8.04 -0.24
CA ILE A 535 21.53 -6.84 -0.68
C ILE A 535 23.06 -7.00 -0.56
N ASP A 536 23.54 -8.23 -0.36
CA ASP A 536 24.96 -8.61 -0.23
C ASP A 536 25.55 -9.15 -1.56
#